data_AF-A0A934NL41-F1
#
_entry.id   AF-A0A934NL41-F1
#
_cell.length_a   1.000
_cell.length_b   1.000
_cell.length_c   1.000
_cell.angle_alpha   90.00
_cell.angle_beta   90.00
_cell.angle_gamma   90.00
#
_symmetry.space_group_name_H-M   'P 1'
#
loop_
_entity.id
_entity.type
_entity.pdbx_description
1 polymer ?
#
loop_
_entity_poly.entity_id
_entity_poly.type
_entity_poly.pdbx_seq_one_letter_code
_entity_poly.pdbx_strand_id
1 'polypeptide(L)' 'MMNDFPTLLDRHIIVGGHRIAAGVHGAGDPLVLVHGTPAHSIIWRNLLPRLTS' A
#
# COMPACT_ATOMS: atom_id res chain seq x y z
N MET A 1 0.65 -23.44 -0.57
CA MET A 1 -0.42 -22.43 -0.37
C MET A 1 0.12 -21.11 -0.87
N MET A 2 -0.36 -20.64 -2.02
CA MET A 2 -0.06 -19.29 -2.51
C MET A 2 -0.97 -18.35 -1.72
N ASN A 3 -0.40 -17.45 -0.94
CA ASN A 3 -1.19 -16.42 -0.28
C ASN A 3 -1.72 -15.48 -1.39
N ASP A 4 -3.01 -15.55 -1.68
CA ASP A 4 -3.74 -14.61 -2.55
C ASP A 4 -3.89 -13.23 -1.86
N PHE A 5 -2.78 -12.66 -1.37
CA PHE A 5 -2.79 -11.25 -1.01
C PHE A 5 -2.76 -10.45 -2.32
N PRO A 6 -3.75 -9.57 -2.57
CA PRO A 6 -3.63 -8.62 -3.67
C PRO A 6 -2.30 -7.88 -3.52
N THR A 7 -1.63 -7.65 -4.65
CA THR A 7 -0.33 -6.97 -4.65
C THR A 7 -0.46 -5.65 -3.92
N LEU A 8 0.29 -5.50 -2.81
CA LEU A 8 0.19 -4.32 -1.93
C LEU A 8 0.41 -3.01 -2.68
N LEU A 9 1.31 -3.04 -3.66
CA LEU A 9 1.64 -1.94 -4.55
C LEU A 9 1.27 -2.35 -5.98
N ASP A 10 0.04 -2.08 -6.40
CA ASP A 10 -0.54 -2.51 -7.68
C ASP A 10 -0.38 -1.48 -8.80
N ARG A 11 0.09 -0.27 -8.48
CA ARG A 11 0.15 0.86 -9.41
C ARG A 11 1.36 1.76 -9.20
N HIS A 12 1.59 2.59 -10.21
CA HIS A 12 2.49 3.72 -10.12
C HIS A 12 1.69 5.01 -10.34
N ILE A 13 1.97 6.03 -9.52
CA ILE A 13 1.41 7.38 -9.67
C ILE A 13 2.55 8.38 -9.91
N ILE A 14 2.29 9.42 -10.69
CA ILE A 14 3.23 10.52 -10.91
C ILE A 14 2.88 11.67 -9.97
N VAL A 15 3.81 12.05 -9.11
CA VAL A 15 3.69 13.19 -8.19
C VAL A 15 4.92 14.08 -8.37
N GLY A 16 4.71 15.33 -8.79
CA GLY A 16 5.83 16.27 -9.03
C GLY A 16 6.85 15.78 -10.06
N GLY A 17 6.43 15.00 -11.06
CA GLY A 17 7.33 14.39 -12.06
C GLY A 17 8.05 13.12 -11.60
N HIS A 18 7.87 12.71 -10.34
CA HIS A 18 8.47 11.49 -9.80
C HIS A 18 7.46 10.34 -9.78
N ARG A 19 7.94 9.13 -10.04
CA ARG A 19 7.14 7.90 -10.03
C ARG A 19 7.13 7.30 -8.63
N ILE A 20 5.94 7.13 -8.06
CA ILE A 20 5.72 6.53 -6.75
C ILE A 20 4.99 5.20 -6.93
N ALA A 21 5.55 4.11 -6.41
CA ALA A 21 4.85 2.83 -6.30
C ALA A 21 3.85 2.91 -5.13
N ALA A 22 2.58 2.63 -5.40
CA ALA A 22 1.49 2.79 -4.44
C ALA A 22 0.46 1.66 -4.61
N GLY A 23 -0.45 1.54 -3.64
CA GLY A 23 -1.66 0.74 -3.75
C GLY A 23 -2.81 1.41 -2.99
N VAL A 24 -4.02 1.22 -3.50
CA VAL A 24 -5.26 1.75 -2.89
C VAL A 24 -6.19 0.58 -2.66
N HIS A 25 -6.64 0.41 -1.42
CA HIS A 25 -7.38 -0.76 -0.97
C HIS A 25 -8.55 -0.31 -0.09
N GLY A 26 -9.69 -1.00 -0.19
CA GLY A 26 -10.90 -0.66 0.57
C GLY A 26 -11.63 0.59 0.06
N ALA A 27 -12.60 1.05 0.85
CA ALA A 27 -13.41 2.23 0.60
C ALA A 27 -13.74 2.94 1.93
N GLY A 28 -14.08 4.23 1.90
CA GLY A 28 -14.39 5.04 3.08
C GLY A 28 -13.46 6.25 3.22
N ASP A 29 -13.30 6.73 4.45
CA ASP A 29 -12.44 7.89 4.75
C ASP A 29 -10.97 7.57 4.43
N PRO A 30 -10.24 8.50 3.78
CA PRO A 30 -8.89 8.24 3.31
C PRO A 30 -7.88 8.14 4.46
N LEU A 31 -7.10 7.07 4.47
CA LEU A 31 -5.95 6.87 5.35
C LEU A 31 -4.70 6.61 4.50
N VAL A 32 -3.61 7.36 4.76
CA VAL A 32 -2.34 7.22 4.04
C VAL A 32 -1.30 6.56 4.94
N LEU A 33 -0.75 5.43 4.51
CA LEU A 33 0.32 4.72 5.21
C LEU A 33 1.68 5.04 4.55
N VAL A 34 2.54 5.76 5.27
CA VAL A 34 3.89 6.12 4.83
C VAL A 34 4.91 5.35 5.66
N HIS A 35 5.84 4.64 4.99
CA HIS A 35 6.93 3.95 5.70
C HIS A 35 8.09 4.91 6.01
N GLY A 36 8.95 4.52 6.95
CA GLY A 36 10.23 5.18 7.22
C GLY A 36 11.43 4.42 6.65
N THR A 37 12.63 4.92 6.91
CA THR A 37 13.91 4.26 6.58
C THR A 37 14.32 3.33 7.74
N PRO A 38 14.86 2.12 7.49
CA PRO A 38 15.27 1.54 6.20
C PRO A 38 14.23 0.62 5.55
N ALA A 39 12.93 0.85 5.79
CA ALA A 39 11.87 -0.04 5.34
C ALA A 39 11.23 0.38 3.99
N HIS A 40 10.31 -0.45 3.51
CA HIS A 40 9.41 -0.18 2.38
C HIS A 40 7.96 -0.45 2.79
N SER A 41 6.98 -0.09 1.95
CA SER A 41 5.54 -0.25 2.22
C SER A 41 5.12 -1.67 2.65
N ILE A 42 5.91 -2.68 2.30
CA ILE A 42 5.71 -4.09 2.71
C ILE A 42 5.53 -4.28 4.22
N ILE A 43 6.00 -3.37 5.07
CA ILE A 43 5.78 -3.43 6.53
C ILE A 43 4.28 -3.43 6.89
N TRP A 44 3.43 -2.90 6.03
CA TRP A 44 1.99 -2.81 6.26
C TRP A 44 1.21 -4.06 5.85
N ARG A 45 1.85 -5.10 5.31
CA ARG A 45 1.19 -6.30 4.76
C ARG A 45 0.20 -6.99 5.72
N ASN A 46 0.47 -6.92 7.02
CA ASN A 46 -0.37 -7.53 8.06
C ASN A 46 -1.38 -6.53 8.67
N LEU A 47 -1.15 -5.23 8.53
CA LEU A 47 -2.04 -4.19 9.02
C LEU A 47 -3.15 -3.93 8.00
N LEU A 48 -2.80 -3.83 6.72
CA LEU A 48 -3.73 -3.42 5.67
C LEU A 48 -5.03 -4.26 5.64
N PRO A 49 -5.01 -5.61 5.71
CA PRO A 49 -6.24 -6.40 5.68
C PRO A 49 -7.21 -6.04 6.82
N ARG A 50 -6.70 -5.59 7.96
CA ARG A 50 -7.51 -5.21 9.14
C ARG A 50 -8.15 -3.84 9.00
N LEU A 51 -7.67 -3.00 8.09
CA LEU A 51 -8.18 -1.65 7.82
C LEU A 51 -9.22 -1.63 6.70
N THR A 52 -9.24 -2.66 5.85
CA THR A 52 -10.05 -2.71 4.63
C THR A 52 -11.09 -3.83 4.62
N SER A 53 -11.19 -4.61 5.70
CA SER A 53 -12.23 -5.63 5.89
C SER A 53 -13.54 -5.02 6.34
#